data_AF-A0A520D3M1-F1
#
_entry.id   AF-A0A520D3M1-F1
#
_cell.length_a   1.000
_cell.length_b   1.000
_cell.length_c   1.000
_cell.angle_alpha   90.00
_cell.angle_beta   90.00
_cell.angle_gamma   90.00
#
_symmetry.space_group_name_H-M   'P 1'
#
loop_
_entity.id
_entity.type
_entity.pdbx_description
1 polymer ?
#
loop_
_entity_poly.entity_id
_entity_poly.type
_entity_poly.pdbx_seq_one_letter_code
_entity_poly.pdbx_strand_id
1 'polypeptide(L)' 'FSGQVTPKVKLVEYGVEFKRVMRSRLKLGIAEGWVKADGVLIYKASDLRVGLFKDEEPAAA' A
#
# COMPACT_ATOMS: atom_id res chain seq x y z
N PHE A 1 14.19 -1.50 -4.51
CA PHE A 1 14.24 -2.83 -3.86
C PHE A 1 15.67 -3.11 -3.48
N SER A 2 15.97 -3.38 -2.20
CA SER A 2 17.35 -3.49 -1.70
C SER A 2 17.65 -4.80 -0.96
N GLY A 3 16.64 -5.66 -0.79
CA GLY A 3 16.76 -6.97 -0.16
C GLY A 3 15.56 -7.84 -0.53
N GLN A 4 15.46 -9.02 0.08
CA GLN A 4 14.37 -9.96 -0.14
C GLN A 4 13.92 -10.56 1.20
N VAL A 5 12.62 -10.81 1.33
CA VAL A 5 12.08 -11.61 2.43
C VAL A 5 12.38 -13.09 2.15
N THR A 6 13.26 -13.69 2.95
CA THR A 6 13.57 -15.11 2.88
C THR A 6 12.83 -15.88 3.97
N PRO A 7 12.70 -17.22 3.90
CA PRO A 7 12.06 -18.01 4.96
C PRO A 7 12.72 -17.89 6.34
N LYS A 8 13.94 -17.32 6.43
CA LYS A 8 14.64 -17.06 7.69
C LYS A 8 14.16 -15.79 8.39
N VAL A 9 13.48 -14.89 7.69
CA VAL A 9 12.96 -13.64 8.24
C VAL A 9 11.85 -13.95 9.23
N LYS A 10 11.95 -13.40 10.44
CA LYS A 10 11.01 -13.69 11.53
C LYS A 10 9.88 -12.67 11.59
N LEU A 11 10.19 -11.41 11.31
CA LEU A 11 9.23 -10.32 11.36
C LEU A 11 9.31 -9.47 10.10
N VAL A 12 8.14 -9.24 9.49
CA VAL A 12 7.97 -8.26 8.43
C VAL A 12 7.10 -7.13 8.96
N GLU A 13 7.64 -5.92 8.96
CA GLU A 13 6.92 -4.72 9.38
C GLU A 13 6.53 -3.90 8.16
N TYR A 14 5.27 -3.51 8.08
CA TYR A 14 4.73 -2.64 7.04
C TYR A 14 4.42 -1.28 7.63
N GLY A 15 4.98 -0.24 7.04
CA GLY A 15 4.62 1.14 7.34
C GLY A 15 3.88 1.76 6.17
N VAL A 16 2.77 2.44 6.45
CA VAL A 16 2.01 3.20 5.46
C VAL A 16 1.75 4.58 6.03
N GLU A 17 2.24 5.59 5.35
CA GLU A 17 2.06 7.00 5.72
C GLU A 17 1.13 7.66 4.70
N PHE A 18 -0.04 8.09 5.15
CA PHE A 18 -1.03 8.71 4.28
C PHE A 18 -0.62 10.14 3.93
N LYS A 19 -0.35 10.39 2.65
CA LYS A 19 -0.15 11.74 2.11
C LYS A 19 -1.48 12.46 1.87
N ARG A 20 -2.46 11.76 1.31
CA ARG A 20 -3.77 12.35 0.98
C ARG A 20 -4.86 11.30 1.03
N VAL A 21 -5.99 11.65 1.65
CA VAL A 21 -7.20 10.81 1.65
C VAL A 21 -8.37 11.61 1.10
N MET A 22 -8.87 11.20 -0.06
CA MET A 22 -10.03 11.79 -0.70
C MET A 22 -11.26 10.95 -0.39
N ARG A 23 -12.28 11.57 0.23
CA ARG A 23 -13.53 10.91 0.64
C ARG A 23 -14.76 11.42 -0.12
N SER A 24 -14.57 12.04 -1.29
CA SER A 24 -15.67 12.58 -2.09
C SER A 24 -16.36 11.47 -2.91
N ARG A 25 -16.72 11.75 -4.17
CA ARG A 25 -17.35 10.83 -5.12
C ARG A 25 -16.49 9.60 -5.42
N LEU A 26 -15.18 9.78 -5.54
CA LEU A 26 -14.20 8.69 -5.58
C LEU A 26 -13.47 8.63 -4.24
N LYS A 27 -13.46 7.47 -3.61
CA LYS A 27 -12.68 7.22 -2.40
C LYS A 27 -11.26 6.84 -2.83
N LEU A 28 -10.29 7.72 -2.64
CA LEU A 28 -8.90 7.52 -3.06
C LEU A 28 -7.94 7.82 -1.90
N GLY A 29 -7.10 6.87 -1.56
CA GLY A 29 -5.95 7.05 -0.68
C GLY A 29 -4.67 7.19 -1.49
N ILE A 30 -3.84 8.17 -1.15
CA ILE A 30 -2.46 8.31 -1.62
C ILE A 30 -1.53 8.21 -0.42
N ALA A 31 -0.54 7.33 -0.48
CA ALA A 31 0.36 7.06 0.64
C ALA A 31 1.80 6.80 0.18
N GLU A 32 2.72 6.94 1.11
CA GLU A 32 4.05 6.36 1.02
C GLU A 32 4.07 5.07 1.83
N GLY A 33 4.73 4.05 1.31
CA GLY A 33 4.85 2.75 1.96
C GLY A 33 6.31 2.38 2.17
N TRP A 34 6.55 1.60 3.22
CA TRP A 34 7.83 0.93 3.38
C TRP A 34 7.65 -0.43 4.03
N VAL A 35 8.63 -1.30 3.80
CA VAL A 35 8.68 -2.63 4.38
C VAL A 35 10.03 -2.84 5.03
N LYS A 36 10.03 -3.30 6.28
CA LYS A 36 11.21 -3.79 6.98
C LYS A 36 11.15 -5.30 7.14
N ALA A 37 12.29 -5.96 7.02
CA ALA A 37 12.48 -7.35 7.42
C ALA A 37 13.44 -7.35 8.62
N ASP A 38 12.99 -7.87 9.75
CA ASP A 38 13.74 -7.91 11.02
C ASP A 38 14.38 -6.55 11.39
N GLY A 39 13.61 -5.46 11.22
CA GLY A 39 14.04 -4.09 11.48
C GLY A 39 14.81 -3.39 10.35
N VAL A 40 15.22 -4.12 9.30
CA VAL A 40 15.97 -3.58 8.16
C VAL A 40 15.03 -3.18 7.02
N LEU A 41 15.10 -1.93 6.58
CA LEU A 41 14.28 -1.40 5.49
C LEU A 41 14.67 -2.01 4.13
N ILE A 42 13.80 -2.83 3.54
CA ILE A 42 14.07 -3.54 2.28
C ILE A 42 13.37 -2.91 1.08
N TYR A 43 12.15 -2.41 1.29
CA TYR A 43 11.31 -1.82 0.25
C TYR A 43 10.82 -0.43 0.65
N LYS A 44 10.78 0.45 -0.34
CA LYS A 44 10.13 1.75 -0.30
C LYS A 44 9.18 1.82 -1.49
N ALA A 45 7.99 2.31 -1.26
CA ALA A 45 6.98 2.54 -2.28
C ALA A 45 6.52 3.98 -2.18
N SER A 46 6.62 4.71 -3.28
CA SER A 46 6.20 6.10 -3.36
C SER A 46 4.94 6.24 -4.20
N ASP A 47 4.10 7.19 -3.82
CA ASP A 47 2.83 7.50 -4.48
C ASP A 47 1.91 6.28 -4.65
N LEU A 48 1.79 5.45 -3.61
CA LEU A 48 0.81 4.37 -3.57
C LEU A 48 -0.60 4.94 -3.69
N ARG A 49 -1.38 4.47 -4.66
CA ARG A 49 -2.76 4.91 -4.90
C ARG A 49 -3.71 3.75 -4.73
N VAL A 50 -4.68 3.89 -3.82
CA VAL A 50 -5.71 2.87 -3.58
C VAL A 50 -7.08 3.52 -3.67
N GLY A 51 -7.88 3.07 -4.64
CA GLY A 51 -9.27 3.47 -4.80
C GLY A 51 -10.20 2.44 -4.16
N LEU A 52 -11.21 2.88 -3.40
CA LEU A 52 -12.32 2.02 -3.00
C LEU A 52 -13.46 2.20 -4.00
N PHE A 53 -13.88 1.09 -4.57
CA PHE A 53 -15.02 0.98 -5.46
C PHE A 53 -16.06 0.12 -4.76
N LYS A 54 -17.34 0.49 -4.87
CA LYS A 54 -18.43 -0.39 -4.44
C LYS A 54 -18.64 -1.42 -5.55
N ASP A 55 -18.69 -2.69 -5.20
CA ASP A 55 -19.22 -3.70 -6.12
C ASP A 55 -20.71 -3.42 -6.28
N GLU A 56 -21.14 -2.93 -7.46
CA GLU A 56 -22.39 -3.38 -8.08
C GLU A 56 -22.57 -2.92 -9.55
N GLU A 57 -23.11 -3.88 -10.31
CA GLU A 57 -23.78 -3.84 -11.61
C GLU A 57 -22.92 -3.80 -12.91
N PRO A 58 -23.15 -4.75 -13.86
CA PRO A 58 -22.48 -4.72 -15.15
C PRO A 58 -22.71 -3.36 -15.80
N ALA A 59 -21.67 -2.83 -16.43
CA ALA A 59 -21.75 -1.61 -17.22
C ALA A 59 -23.00 -1.67 -18.11
N ALA A 60 -23.99 -0.82 -17.81
CA ALA A 60 -25.17 -0.67 -18.63
C ALA A 60 -24.74 -0.22 -20.04
N ALA A 61 -25.35 -0.88 -21.02
CA ALA A 61 -25.16 -0.75 -22.46
C ALA A 61 -25.27 0.69 -23.00
#